data_AF-A0AA88B9P4-F1
#
_entry.id   AF-A0AA88B9P4-F1
#
_cell.length_a   1.000
_cell.length_b   1.000
_cell.length_c   1.000
_cell.angle_alpha   90.00
_cell.angle_beta   90.00
_cell.angle_gamma   90.00
#
_symmetry.space_group_name_H-M   'P 1'
#
loop_
_entity.id
_entity.type
_entity.pdbx_description
1 polymer ?
#
loop_
_entity_poly.entity_id
_entity_poly.type
_entity_poly.pdbx_seq_one_letter_code
_entity_poly.pdbx_strand_id
1 'polypeptide(L)'
;MTLGLVNAWVGTLNAAIKQHNETFAQFTQRQDEARLALRRHHLADKSQEFQNACDAVSEAKTDVDARTLSYNQLQEQATDLRSRIKEHGQAAEKINRLIEAYLGHKELSIASVEKGYEIHRRGRPIDSSPSEGEKTAIALCYFLSRLEAEGRSIKDRILVVDDPISSLDSRALN
;
A
#
# COMPACT_ATOMS: atom_id res chain seq x y z
N MET A 1 32.96 -61.55 78.62
CA MET A 1 33.26 -61.17 77.21
C MET A 1 31.96 -60.90 76.41
N THR A 2 30.90 -60.37 77.05
CA THR A 2 29.54 -60.35 76.49
C THR A 2 28.93 -58.94 76.47
N LEU A 3 29.19 -58.11 77.49
CA LEU A 3 28.72 -56.72 77.56
C LEU A 3 29.29 -55.81 76.47
N GLY A 4 30.57 -55.95 76.12
CA GLY A 4 31.21 -55.11 75.09
C GLY A 4 30.65 -55.32 73.68
N LEU A 5 30.32 -56.57 73.34
CA LEU A 5 29.67 -56.90 72.07
C LEU A 5 28.25 -56.34 72.02
N VAL A 6 27.45 -56.55 73.07
CA VAL A 6 26.09 -55.98 73.13
C VAL A 6 26.10 -54.46 72.98
N ASN A 7 27.05 -53.77 73.62
CA ASN A 7 27.16 -52.31 73.52
C ASN A 7 27.55 -51.85 72.11
N ALA A 8 28.41 -52.61 71.40
CA ALA A 8 28.74 -52.34 70.01
C ALA A 8 27.53 -52.50 69.08
N TRP A 9 26.71 -53.54 69.27
CA TRP A 9 25.50 -53.77 68.49
C TRP A 9 24.44 -52.68 68.73
N VAL A 10 24.24 -52.27 69.98
CA VAL A 10 23.39 -51.14 70.35
C VAL A 10 23.88 -49.85 69.69
N GLY A 11 25.20 -49.63 69.67
CA GLY A 11 25.82 -48.49 68.97
C GLY A 11 25.50 -48.47 67.47
N THR A 12 25.67 -49.60 66.79
CA THR A 12 25.36 -49.74 65.35
C THR A 12 23.87 -49.51 65.06
N LEU A 13 22.98 -50.08 65.87
CA LEU A 13 21.54 -49.90 65.71
C LEU A 13 21.13 -48.44 65.91
N ASN A 14 21.65 -47.78 66.95
CA ASN A 14 21.38 -46.36 67.20
C ASN A 14 21.90 -45.46 66.09
N ALA A 15 23.05 -45.79 65.49
CA ALA A 15 23.57 -45.06 64.33
C ALA A 15 22.63 -45.19 63.12
N ALA A 16 22.12 -46.40 62.84
CA ALA A 16 21.15 -46.63 61.77
C ALA A 16 19.82 -45.89 62.01
N ILE A 17 19.31 -45.91 63.25
CA ILE A 17 18.10 -45.16 63.64
C ILE A 17 18.32 -43.66 63.45
N LYS A 18 19.48 -43.14 63.88
CA LYS A 18 19.81 -41.72 63.72
C LYS A 18 19.84 -41.32 62.24
N GLN A 19 20.52 -42.10 61.40
CA GLN A 19 20.58 -41.84 59.96
C GLN A 19 19.19 -41.89 59.30
N HIS A 20 18.34 -42.86 59.68
CA HIS A 20 16.97 -42.94 59.19
C HIS A 20 16.16 -41.70 59.59
N ASN A 21 16.21 -41.31 60.86
CA ASN A 21 15.47 -40.16 61.38
C ASN A 21 15.92 -38.84 60.73
N GLU A 22 17.22 -38.65 60.51
CA GLU A 22 17.77 -37.50 59.78
C GLU A 22 17.29 -37.48 58.32
N THR A 23 17.28 -38.64 57.66
CA THR A 23 16.79 -38.77 56.28
C THR A 23 15.29 -38.47 56.21
N PHE A 24 14.50 -38.97 57.16
CA PHE A 24 13.06 -38.72 57.24
C PHE A 24 12.76 -37.24 57.50
N ALA A 25 13.49 -36.60 58.43
CA ALA A 25 13.33 -35.18 58.73
C ALA A 25 13.61 -34.29 57.50
N GLN A 26 14.56 -34.69 56.63
CA GLN A 26 14.90 -33.96 55.41
C GLN A 26 14.09 -34.37 54.18
N PHE A 27 13.26 -35.42 54.26
CA PHE A 27 12.60 -36.00 53.10
C PHE A 27 11.72 -35.01 52.36
N THR A 28 10.85 -34.29 53.09
CA THR A 28 9.95 -33.28 52.52
C THR A 28 10.73 -32.14 51.87
N GLN A 29 11.78 -31.65 52.55
CA GLN A 29 12.65 -30.60 52.01
C GLN A 29 13.28 -31.04 50.67
N ARG A 30 13.87 -32.23 50.62
CA ARG A 30 14.47 -32.76 49.39
C ARG A 30 13.44 -32.95 48.27
N GLN A 31 12.22 -33.37 48.63
CA GLN A 31 11.13 -33.49 47.67
C GLN A 31 10.75 -32.14 47.07
N ASP A 32 10.66 -31.10 47.89
CA ASP A 32 10.29 -29.76 47.44
C ASP A 32 11.41 -29.09 46.63
N GLU A 33 12.66 -29.27 47.02
CA GLU A 33 13.83 -28.83 46.25
C GLU A 33 13.87 -29.51 44.87
N ALA A 34 13.65 -30.82 44.80
CA ALA A 34 13.60 -31.56 43.54
C ALA A 34 12.44 -31.11 42.64
N ARG A 35 11.23 -30.89 43.22
CA ARG A 35 10.08 -30.34 42.49
C ARG A 35 10.39 -28.95 41.93
N LEU A 36 11.02 -28.09 42.72
CA LEU A 36 11.39 -26.74 42.29
C LEU A 36 12.44 -26.77 41.17
N ALA A 37 13.43 -27.65 41.28
CA ALA A 37 14.44 -27.84 40.24
C ALA A 37 13.82 -28.27 38.91
N LEU A 38 12.89 -29.23 38.93
CA LEU A 38 12.15 -29.66 37.73
C LEU A 38 11.35 -28.52 37.09
N ARG A 39 10.64 -27.73 37.91
CA ARG A 39 9.88 -26.57 37.42
C ARG A 39 10.79 -25.53 36.78
N ARG A 40 11.92 -25.20 37.42
CA ARG A 40 12.91 -24.24 36.89
C ARG A 40 13.51 -24.73 35.58
N HIS A 41 13.88 -26.01 35.51
CA HIS A 41 14.41 -26.60 34.29
C HIS A 41 13.40 -26.50 33.14
N HIS A 42 12.13 -26.84 33.39
CA HIS A 42 11.10 -26.78 32.36
C HIS A 42 10.83 -25.34 31.88
N LEU A 43 10.81 -24.37 32.79
CA LEU A 43 10.69 -22.95 32.42
C LEU A 43 11.90 -22.46 31.62
N ALA A 44 13.12 -22.86 32.01
CA ALA A 44 14.33 -22.49 31.29
C ALA A 44 14.36 -23.10 29.88
N ASP A 45 13.99 -24.38 29.74
CA ASP A 45 13.90 -25.09 28.46
C ASP A 45 12.96 -24.39 27.47
N LYS A 46 11.84 -23.84 27.98
CA LYS A 46 10.83 -23.15 27.16
C LYS A 46 11.03 -21.65 27.02
N SER A 47 11.91 -21.04 27.82
CA SER A 47 12.11 -19.59 27.83
C SER A 47 12.58 -19.04 26.48
N GLN A 48 13.52 -19.73 25.83
CA GLN A 48 14.05 -19.29 24.54
C GLN A 48 13.01 -19.44 23.42
N GLU A 49 12.25 -20.54 23.42
CA GLU A 49 11.19 -20.79 22.44
C GLU A 49 10.08 -19.72 22.55
N PHE A 50 9.70 -19.37 23.79
CA PHE A 50 8.75 -18.29 24.05
C PHE A 50 9.28 -16.92 23.58
N GLN A 51 10.53 -16.60 23.89
CA GLN A 51 11.13 -15.33 23.47
C GLN A 51 11.19 -15.23 21.93
N ASN A 52 11.63 -16.29 21.25
CA ASN A 52 11.66 -16.33 19.79
C ASN A 52 10.26 -16.14 19.19
N ALA A 53 9.22 -16.73 19.79
CA ALA A 53 7.84 -16.54 19.35
C ALA A 53 7.36 -15.10 19.55
N CYS A 54 7.71 -14.45 20.68
CA CYS A 54 7.41 -13.04 20.90
C CYS A 54 8.09 -12.14 19.87
N ASP A 55 9.37 -12.39 19.59
CA ASP A 55 10.15 -11.61 18.61
C ASP A 55 9.55 -11.78 17.20
N ALA A 56 9.21 -13.01 16.80
CA ALA A 56 8.58 -13.30 15.52
C ALA A 56 7.21 -12.63 15.36
N VAL A 57 6.39 -12.58 16.42
CA VAL A 57 5.11 -11.86 16.42
C VAL A 57 5.32 -10.35 16.27
N SER A 58 6.32 -9.79 16.95
CA SER A 58 6.65 -8.37 16.85
C SER A 58 7.13 -7.99 15.45
N GLU A 59 7.98 -8.81 14.85
CA GLU A 59 8.47 -8.62 13.48
C GLU A 59 7.33 -8.71 12.46
N ALA A 60 6.50 -9.76 12.55
CA ALA A 60 5.36 -9.94 11.66
C ALA A 60 4.36 -8.78 11.76
N LYS A 61 4.12 -8.24 12.96
CA LYS A 61 3.26 -7.07 13.14
C LYS A 61 3.83 -5.83 12.46
N THR A 62 5.13 -5.61 12.59
CA THR A 62 5.83 -4.49 11.95
C THR A 62 5.76 -4.59 10.41
N ASP A 63 5.93 -5.79 9.85
CA ASP A 63 5.82 -6.01 8.40
C ASP A 63 4.39 -5.78 7.89
N VAL A 64 3.36 -6.23 8.64
CA VAL A 64 1.96 -5.97 8.30
C VAL A 64 1.68 -4.47 8.28
N ASP A 65 2.07 -3.74 9.32
CA ASP A 65 1.85 -2.29 9.40
C ASP A 65 2.50 -1.55 8.23
N ALA A 66 3.75 -1.91 7.88
CA ALA A 66 4.46 -1.34 6.73
C ALA A 66 3.77 -1.64 5.39
N ARG A 67 3.31 -2.88 5.19
CA ARG A 67 2.59 -3.29 3.97
C ARG A 67 1.23 -2.59 3.85
N THR A 68 0.51 -2.44 4.96
CA THR A 68 -0.77 -1.71 4.97
C THR A 68 -0.59 -0.25 4.59
N LEU A 69 0.46 0.41 5.08
CA LEU A 69 0.78 1.79 4.70
C LEU A 69 1.05 1.91 3.18
N SER A 70 1.90 1.02 2.65
CA SER A 70 2.22 0.99 1.21
C SER A 70 0.99 0.71 0.35
N TYR A 71 0.14 -0.24 0.78
CA TYR A 71 -1.12 -0.54 0.11
C TYR A 71 -2.04 0.69 0.01
N ASN A 72 -2.22 1.42 1.11
CA ASN A 72 -3.06 2.62 1.15
C ASN A 72 -2.51 3.71 0.20
N GLN A 73 -1.19 3.92 0.20
CA GLN A 73 -0.55 4.88 -0.71
C GLN A 73 -0.76 4.51 -2.19
N LEU A 74 -0.60 3.24 -2.54
CA LEU A 74 -0.84 2.75 -3.90
C LEU A 74 -2.32 2.88 -4.29
N GLN A 75 -3.25 2.68 -3.35
CA GLN A 75 -4.67 2.82 -3.58
C GLN A 75 -5.07 4.28 -3.83
N GLU A 76 -4.50 5.23 -3.09
CA GLU A 76 -4.69 6.66 -3.32
C GLU A 76 -4.17 7.07 -4.69
N GLN A 77 -2.95 6.64 -5.05
CA GLN A 77 -2.38 6.91 -6.38
C GLN A 77 -3.23 6.32 -7.51
N ALA A 78 -3.72 5.09 -7.35
CA ALA A 78 -4.60 4.46 -8.34
C ALA A 78 -5.92 5.23 -8.49
N THR A 79 -6.44 5.80 -7.40
CA THR A 79 -7.66 6.62 -7.42
C THR A 79 -7.43 7.95 -8.13
N ASP A 80 -6.33 8.64 -7.84
CA ASP A 80 -5.93 9.87 -8.54
C ASP A 80 -5.79 9.65 -10.05
N LEU A 81 -5.04 8.62 -10.45
CA LEU A 81 -4.83 8.29 -11.86
C LEU A 81 -6.15 8.00 -12.59
N ARG A 82 -7.08 7.26 -11.95
CA ARG A 82 -8.41 7.01 -12.51
C ARG A 82 -9.24 8.29 -12.66
N SER A 83 -9.17 9.20 -11.68
CA SER A 83 -9.85 10.51 -11.77
C SER A 83 -9.32 11.31 -12.95
N ARG A 84 -7.99 11.42 -13.07
CA ARG A 84 -7.32 12.12 -14.17
C ARG A 84 -7.70 11.56 -15.53
N ILE A 85 -7.74 10.23 -15.69
CA ILE A 85 -8.21 9.58 -16.93
C ILE A 85 -9.65 9.97 -17.24
N LYS A 86 -10.55 9.95 -16.25
CA LYS A 86 -11.96 10.29 -16.42
C LYS A 86 -12.16 11.77 -16.78
N GLU A 87 -11.38 12.66 -16.19
CA GLU A 87 -11.36 14.09 -16.50
C GLU A 87 -10.86 14.33 -17.93
N HIS A 88 -9.76 13.70 -18.34
CA HIS A 88 -9.24 13.81 -19.70
C HIS A 88 -10.21 13.29 -20.75
N GLY A 89 -10.93 12.18 -20.49
CA GLY A 89 -11.96 11.65 -21.38
C GLY A 89 -13.14 12.60 -21.60
N GLN A 90 -13.69 13.17 -20.52
CA GLN A 90 -14.77 14.16 -20.63
C GLN A 90 -14.32 15.43 -21.36
N ALA A 91 -13.08 15.87 -21.12
CA ALA A 91 -12.49 16.99 -21.84
C ALA A 91 -12.30 16.67 -23.34
N ALA A 92 -11.87 15.45 -23.70
CA ALA A 92 -11.74 15.03 -25.10
C ALA A 92 -13.07 15.09 -25.83
N GLU A 93 -14.15 14.58 -25.23
CA GLU A 93 -15.48 14.64 -25.83
C GLU A 93 -15.94 16.08 -26.08
N LYS A 94 -15.70 16.97 -25.12
CA LYS A 94 -16.07 18.37 -25.23
C LYS A 94 -15.30 19.07 -26.34
N ILE A 95 -13.99 18.87 -26.41
CA ILE A 95 -13.14 19.42 -27.47
C ILE A 95 -13.58 18.87 -28.83
N ASN A 96 -13.88 17.58 -28.93
CA ASN A 96 -14.38 16.96 -30.17
C ASN A 96 -15.68 17.58 -30.67
N ARG A 97 -16.62 17.92 -29.78
CA ARG A 97 -17.85 18.64 -30.15
C ARG A 97 -17.56 20.03 -30.72
N LEU A 98 -16.59 20.75 -30.15
CA LEU A 98 -16.18 22.07 -30.66
C LEU A 98 -15.46 21.97 -32.01
N ILE A 99 -14.56 20.99 -32.17
CA ILE A 99 -13.85 20.74 -33.43
C ILE A 99 -14.85 20.42 -34.54
N GLU A 100 -15.83 19.55 -34.28
CA GLU A 100 -16.88 19.21 -35.23
C GLU A 100 -17.72 20.44 -35.60
N ALA A 101 -18.13 21.23 -34.61
CA ALA A 101 -18.92 22.44 -34.84
C ALA A 101 -18.14 23.50 -35.65
N TYR A 102 -16.83 23.58 -35.47
CA TYR A 102 -15.98 24.55 -36.16
C TYR A 102 -15.60 24.12 -37.58
N LEU A 103 -15.23 22.85 -37.78
CA LEU A 103 -14.81 22.33 -39.08
C LEU A 103 -15.98 21.85 -39.96
N GLY A 104 -17.16 21.61 -39.39
CA GLY A 104 -18.34 21.14 -40.10
C GLY A 104 -18.31 19.65 -40.49
N HIS A 105 -17.27 18.91 -40.10
CA HIS A 105 -17.12 17.48 -40.39
C HIS A 105 -16.34 16.73 -39.29
N LYS A 106 -16.67 15.45 -39.08
CA LYS A 106 -16.02 14.56 -38.09
C LYS A 106 -14.73 13.91 -38.59
N GLU A 107 -14.05 14.48 -39.58
CA GLU A 107 -12.82 13.88 -40.08
C GLU A 107 -11.69 13.91 -39.04
N LEU A 108 -11.66 14.90 -38.15
CA LEU A 108 -10.58 15.11 -37.20
C LEU A 108 -11.14 15.10 -35.77
N SER A 109 -10.48 14.35 -34.88
CA SER A 109 -10.85 14.24 -33.47
C SER A 109 -9.62 14.09 -32.59
N ILE A 110 -9.79 14.26 -31.28
CA ILE A 110 -8.80 13.94 -30.27
C ILE A 110 -9.26 12.78 -29.40
N ALA A 111 -8.34 11.89 -29.08
CA ALA A 111 -8.54 10.79 -28.15
C ALA A 111 -7.74 11.05 -26.88
N SER A 112 -8.35 10.81 -25.71
CA SER A 112 -7.63 10.83 -24.45
C SER A 112 -6.70 9.63 -24.36
N VAL A 113 -5.42 9.87 -24.10
CA VAL A 113 -4.40 8.86 -23.84
C VAL A 113 -3.78 9.09 -22.46
N GLU A 114 -3.00 8.12 -21.97
CA GLU A 114 -2.44 8.14 -20.61
C GLU A 114 -1.65 9.42 -20.28
N LYS A 115 -1.05 10.06 -21.29
CA LYS A 115 -0.29 11.31 -21.18
C LYS A 115 -0.83 12.47 -22.03
N GLY A 116 -2.16 12.61 -22.12
CA GLY A 116 -2.79 13.77 -22.75
C GLY A 116 -3.71 13.39 -23.91
N TYR A 117 -3.43 13.92 -25.09
CA TYR A 117 -4.30 13.75 -26.27
C TYR A 117 -3.53 13.29 -27.50
N GLU A 118 -4.13 12.37 -28.25
CA GLU A 118 -3.69 11.98 -29.58
C GLU A 118 -4.68 12.52 -30.62
N ILE A 119 -4.19 13.01 -31.75
CA ILE A 119 -5.03 13.50 -32.85
C ILE A 119 -5.32 12.34 -33.79
N HIS A 120 -6.60 12.13 -34.11
CA HIS A 120 -7.07 11.10 -35.01
C HIS A 120 -7.69 11.74 -36.25
N ARG A 121 -7.46 11.11 -37.42
CA ARG A 121 -8.20 11.36 -38.65
C ARG A 121 -9.00 10.11 -39.03
N ARG A 122 -10.31 10.27 -39.23
CA ARG A 122 -11.24 9.16 -39.52
C ARG A 122 -11.11 8.00 -38.53
N GLY A 123 -10.90 8.33 -37.25
CA GLY A 123 -10.81 7.38 -36.14
C GLY A 123 -9.44 6.73 -35.92
N ARG A 124 -8.42 7.02 -36.75
CA ARG A 124 -7.06 6.49 -36.59
C ARG A 124 -6.07 7.61 -36.25
N PRO A 125 -4.98 7.33 -35.52
CA PRO A 125 -3.92 8.32 -35.30
C PRO A 125 -3.45 8.91 -36.64
N ILE A 126 -3.17 10.22 -36.66
CA ILE A 126 -2.70 10.87 -37.87
C ILE A 126 -1.26 10.48 -38.20
N ASP A 127 -1.02 10.05 -39.45
CA ASP A 127 0.34 9.77 -39.93
C ASP A 127 1.09 11.05 -40.37
N SER A 128 0.35 12.13 -40.64
CA SER A 128 0.86 13.41 -41.11
C SER A 128 0.27 14.57 -40.32
N SER A 129 1.02 15.67 -40.23
CA SER A 129 0.58 16.86 -39.49
C SER A 129 -0.75 17.41 -40.01
N PRO A 130 -1.63 17.97 -39.14
CA PRO A 130 -2.82 18.67 -39.61
C PRO A 130 -2.43 19.89 -40.46
N SER A 131 -3.35 20.30 -41.33
CA SER A 131 -3.25 21.59 -42.03
C SER A 131 -3.18 22.76 -41.04
N GLU A 132 -2.73 23.92 -41.51
CA GLU A 132 -2.59 25.11 -40.67
C GLU A 132 -3.94 25.55 -40.08
N GLY A 133 -5.01 25.52 -40.90
CA GLY A 133 -6.38 25.78 -40.42
C GLY A 133 -6.86 24.77 -39.38
N GLU A 134 -6.56 23.48 -39.54
CA GLU A 134 -6.90 22.45 -38.55
C GLU A 134 -6.12 22.64 -37.24
N LYS A 135 -4.82 22.99 -37.31
CA LYS A 135 -4.01 23.28 -36.11
C LYS A 135 -4.62 24.44 -35.32
N THR A 136 -5.01 25.51 -36.01
CA THR A 136 -5.63 26.68 -35.39
C THR A 136 -7.00 26.36 -34.80
N ALA A 137 -7.81 25.57 -35.50
CA ALA A 137 -9.10 25.08 -35.00
C ALA A 137 -8.95 24.28 -33.70
N ILE A 138 -8.03 23.31 -33.68
CA ILE A 138 -7.77 22.47 -32.52
C ILE A 138 -7.26 23.32 -31.35
N ALA A 139 -6.32 24.25 -31.61
CA ALA A 139 -5.78 25.13 -30.59
C ALA A 139 -6.86 26.01 -29.95
N LEU A 140 -7.76 26.59 -30.76
CA LEU A 140 -8.88 27.39 -30.27
C LEU A 140 -9.87 26.54 -29.46
N CYS A 141 -10.27 25.38 -29.97
CA CYS A 141 -11.22 24.50 -29.28
C CYS A 141 -10.67 23.97 -27.95
N TYR A 142 -9.38 23.64 -27.91
CA TYR A 142 -8.67 23.25 -26.69
C TYR A 142 -8.64 24.41 -25.70
N PHE A 143 -8.30 25.62 -26.15
CA PHE A 143 -8.25 26.81 -25.32
C PHE A 143 -9.62 27.15 -24.69
N LEU A 144 -10.70 27.14 -25.48
CA LEU A 144 -12.05 27.38 -24.99
C LEU A 144 -12.49 26.31 -23.98
N SER A 145 -12.21 25.04 -24.26
CA SER A 145 -12.53 23.94 -23.36
C SER A 145 -11.79 24.05 -22.02
N ARG A 146 -10.51 24.47 -22.08
CA ARG A 146 -9.67 24.70 -20.90
C ARG A 146 -10.17 25.87 -20.04
N LEU A 147 -10.57 26.99 -20.66
CA LEU A 147 -11.14 28.11 -19.92
C LEU A 147 -12.37 27.68 -19.10
N GLU A 148 -13.30 26.95 -19.73
CA GLU A 148 -14.49 26.47 -19.02
C GLU A 148 -14.15 25.45 -17.93
N ALA A 149 -13.15 24.58 -18.15
CA ALA A 149 -12.68 23.62 -17.15
C ALA A 149 -12.06 24.29 -15.91
N GLU A 150 -11.44 25.45 -16.07
CA GLU A 150 -10.91 26.28 -14.97
C GLU A 150 -12.00 27.07 -14.22
N GLY A 151 -13.28 26.73 -14.41
CA GLY A 151 -14.42 27.41 -13.78
C GLY A 151 -14.65 28.82 -14.31
N ARG A 152 -14.02 29.18 -15.44
CA ARG A 152 -14.18 30.50 -16.06
C ARG A 152 -15.35 30.43 -17.03
N SER A 153 -16.49 30.99 -16.61
CA SER A 153 -17.63 31.18 -17.50
C SER A 153 -17.21 32.04 -18.71
N ILE A 154 -17.32 31.48 -19.91
CA ILE A 154 -17.08 32.22 -21.17
C ILE A 154 -18.10 33.35 -21.33
N LYS A 155 -19.34 33.14 -20.83
CA LYS A 155 -20.42 34.13 -20.94
C LYS A 155 -20.14 35.44 -20.22
N ASP A 156 -19.28 35.40 -19.21
CA ASP A 156 -18.98 36.55 -18.35
C ASP A 156 -17.63 37.19 -18.68
N ARG A 157 -17.05 36.88 -19.85
CA ARG A 157 -15.68 37.27 -20.21
C ARG A 157 -15.57 37.74 -21.66
N ILE A 158 -14.64 38.66 -21.88
CA ILE A 158 -14.23 39.10 -23.21
C ILE A 158 -12.95 38.34 -23.56
N LEU A 159 -12.98 37.59 -24.65
CA LEU A 159 -11.81 36.95 -25.22
C LEU A 159 -11.32 37.79 -26.40
N VAL A 160 -10.09 38.28 -26.32
CA VAL A 160 -9.40 38.95 -27.43
C VAL A 160 -8.53 37.90 -28.12
N VAL A 161 -8.80 37.64 -29.38
CA VAL A 161 -7.98 36.75 -30.22
C VAL A 161 -7.40 37.61 -31.33
N ASP A 162 -6.08 37.73 -31.36
CA ASP A 162 -5.35 38.45 -32.41
C ASP A 162 -5.11 37.51 -33.59
N ASP A 163 -5.49 37.93 -34.79
CA ASP A 163 -5.42 37.15 -36.05
C ASP A 163 -5.82 35.66 -35.92
N PRO A 164 -7.08 35.34 -35.55
CA PRO A 164 -7.48 33.97 -35.30
C PRO A 164 -7.35 33.05 -36.52
N ILE A 165 -7.32 33.57 -37.76
CA ILE A 165 -7.42 32.75 -38.98
C ILE A 165 -6.74 33.45 -40.17
N SER A 166 -5.48 33.08 -40.46
CA SER A 166 -4.70 33.61 -41.60
C SER A 166 -5.05 32.95 -42.94
N SER A 167 -5.58 31.71 -42.92
CA SER A 167 -5.78 30.90 -44.14
C SER A 167 -7.22 30.36 -44.30
N LEU A 168 -8.23 31.13 -43.91
CA LEU A 168 -9.64 30.81 -44.18
C LEU A 168 -9.99 31.08 -45.65
N ASP A 169 -9.11 30.73 -46.57
CA ASP A 169 -9.35 30.97 -47.98
C ASP A 169 -10.31 29.91 -48.50
N SER A 170 -11.54 30.36 -48.78
CA SER A 170 -12.44 29.88 -49.84
C SER A 170 -13.35 28.64 -49.65
N ARG A 171 -13.64 28.14 -48.43
CA ARG A 171 -14.58 26.98 -48.31
C ARG A 171 -15.68 27.00 -47.24
N ALA A 172 -15.77 28.03 -46.38
CA ALA A 172 -16.81 28.09 -45.34
C ALA A 172 -18.08 28.89 -45.73
N LEU A 173 -18.14 29.43 -46.95
CA LEU A 173 -19.30 30.11 -47.51
C LEU A 173 -19.67 29.45 -48.85
N ASN A 174 -20.21 28.24 -48.79
CA ASN A 174 -21.05 27.63 -49.84
C ASN A 174 -21.89 26.50 -49.23
#